data_AF-A0A3P6U5F3-F1
#
_entry.id   AF-A0A3P6U5F3-F1
#
_cell.length_a   1.000
_cell.length_b   1.000
_cell.length_c   1.000
_cell.angle_alpha   90.00
_cell.angle_beta   90.00
_cell.angle_gamma   90.00
#
_symmetry.space_group_name_H-M   'P 1'
#
loop_
_entity.id
_entity.type
_entity.pdbx_description
1 polymer ?
#
loop_
_entity_poly.entity_id
_entity_poly.type
_entity_poly.pdbx_seq_one_letter_code
_entity_poly.pdbx_strand_id
1 'polypeptide(L)'
;MFVPNHRNSGRDLLDSGGFSQYNICCLMGSVQSYDENNPSDNVPKVIKIERSEIPEEYKTVAVSHDVINQILNLRNAESDSDTVRDLRKQLSEEQEVNLKLREQVKNLSESFSLQKTASGNVSIAELRARKDAFDETLDRVEKQYFSYHPENVCKAIETDLMECITKNKNKILNCASFAADLTKCANDFRESVLKEVSHL
;
A
#
# COMPACT_ATOMS: atom_id res chain seq x y z
N MET A 1 -31.66 -14.08 -37.47
CA MET A 1 -30.89 -13.42 -38.55
C MET A 1 -30.56 -12.02 -38.07
N PHE A 2 -29.27 -11.69 -38.04
CA PHE A 2 -28.69 -10.37 -37.76
C PHE A 2 -29.12 -9.33 -38.80
N VAL A 3 -29.40 -8.09 -38.37
CA VAL A 3 -29.08 -6.84 -39.08
C VAL A 3 -28.88 -5.71 -38.03
N PRO A 4 -27.91 -4.77 -38.23
CA PRO A 4 -27.30 -3.94 -37.19
C PRO A 4 -27.89 -2.52 -37.13
N ASN A 5 -27.48 -1.73 -36.13
CA ASN A 5 -27.70 -0.28 -36.13
C ASN A 5 -26.43 0.46 -35.66
N HIS A 6 -25.96 1.38 -36.50
CA HIS A 6 -24.75 2.19 -36.34
C HIS A 6 -25.10 3.65 -36.61
N ARG A 7 -24.72 4.56 -35.68
CA ARG A 7 -24.40 6.01 -35.83
C ARG A 7 -25.51 6.93 -36.40
N ASN A 8 -25.63 8.22 -36.06
CA ASN A 8 -24.96 9.21 -35.21
C ASN A 8 -25.86 10.47 -35.20
N SER A 9 -25.90 11.22 -34.10
CA SER A 9 -25.96 12.71 -33.98
C SER A 9 -26.47 13.02 -32.56
N GLY A 10 -25.75 13.63 -31.62
CA GLY A 10 -24.76 14.70 -31.72
C GLY A 10 -25.34 15.95 -31.04
N ARG A 11 -25.00 16.18 -29.76
CA ARG A 11 -25.07 17.44 -28.99
C ARG A 11 -24.53 17.16 -27.56
N ASP A 12 -23.27 17.51 -27.29
CA ASP A 12 -22.81 18.73 -26.58
C ASP A 12 -23.14 18.64 -25.07
N LEU A 13 -22.19 18.48 -24.13
CA LEU A 13 -21.11 19.39 -23.77
C LEU A 13 -19.95 18.63 -23.06
N LEU A 14 -18.74 18.77 -23.58
CA LEU A 14 -17.45 18.65 -22.87
C LEU A 14 -17.05 20.08 -22.47
N ASP A 15 -16.78 20.34 -21.18
CA ASP A 15 -15.46 20.25 -20.54
C ASP A 15 -14.57 21.48 -20.81
N SER A 16 -14.16 22.18 -19.75
CA SER A 16 -12.86 22.88 -19.60
C SER A 16 -12.78 23.68 -18.29
N GLY A 17 -12.10 23.09 -17.28
CA GLY A 17 -10.98 23.72 -16.58
C GLY A 17 -11.24 24.63 -15.38
N GLY A 18 -10.73 24.23 -14.20
CA GLY A 18 -10.59 25.13 -13.04
C GLY A 18 -10.26 24.46 -11.71
N PHE A 19 -9.17 23.69 -11.66
CA PHE A 19 -8.62 23.04 -10.46
C PHE A 19 -8.37 24.03 -9.30
N SER A 20 -8.94 23.77 -8.12
CA SER A 20 -8.19 23.74 -6.86
C SER A 20 -9.06 23.12 -5.75
N GLN A 21 -9.33 21.83 -5.89
CA GLN A 21 -9.90 21.03 -4.81
C GLN A 21 -8.70 20.38 -4.11
N TYR A 22 -8.24 21.00 -3.02
CA TYR A 22 -7.29 20.36 -2.11
C TYR A 22 -8.02 19.21 -1.41
N ASN A 23 -8.20 18.10 -2.13
CA ASN A 23 -8.47 16.80 -1.54
C ASN A 23 -7.19 16.37 -0.83
N ILE A 24 -7.17 16.52 0.49
CA ILE A 24 -6.22 15.80 1.34
C ILE A 24 -6.62 14.33 1.23
N CYS A 25 -5.99 13.65 0.28
CA CYS A 25 -6.21 12.24 0.01
C CYS A 25 -5.51 11.43 1.10
N CYS A 26 -6.23 11.07 2.16
CA CYS A 26 -5.80 9.99 3.05
C CYS A 26 -6.01 8.65 2.30
N LEU A 27 -4.99 8.25 1.53
CA LEU A 27 -4.87 6.92 0.94
C LEU A 27 -4.72 5.88 2.05
N MET A 28 -5.83 5.46 2.65
CA MET A 28 -5.90 4.22 3.44
C MET A 28 -6.06 3.05 2.47
N GLY A 29 -4.94 2.65 1.87
CA GLY A 29 -4.83 1.38 1.14
C GLY A 29 -4.59 0.24 2.12
N SER A 30 -5.65 -0.37 2.64
CA SER A 30 -5.59 -1.66 3.32
C SER A 30 -6.48 -2.65 2.58
N VAL A 31 -5.95 -3.19 1.49
CA VAL A 31 -6.49 -4.39 0.85
C VAL A 31 -5.73 -5.57 1.44
N GLN A 32 -6.33 -6.26 2.41
CA GLN A 32 -5.94 -7.59 2.83
C GLN A 32 -7.14 -8.52 2.69
N SER A 33 -7.05 -9.49 1.80
CA SER A 33 -7.51 -10.88 1.99
C SER A 33 -7.50 -11.62 0.64
N TYR A 34 -6.47 -12.43 0.43
CA TYR A 34 -6.66 -13.82 0.02
C TYR A 34 -5.51 -14.64 0.63
N ASP A 35 -5.87 -15.48 1.60
CA ASP A 35 -5.05 -16.61 2.02
C ASP A 35 -5.15 -17.67 0.92
N GLU A 36 -4.16 -17.73 0.04
CA GLU A 36 -3.90 -18.93 -0.75
C GLU A 36 -2.70 -19.65 -0.12
N ASN A 37 -3.00 -20.44 0.91
CA ASN A 37 -2.11 -21.45 1.43
C ASN A 37 -1.92 -22.53 0.36
N ASN A 38 -0.90 -22.37 -0.49
CA ASN A 38 -0.37 -23.45 -1.31
C ASN A 38 1.06 -23.74 -0.84
N PRO A 39 1.27 -24.67 0.10
CA PRO A 39 2.61 -25.13 0.41
C PRO A 39 3.01 -26.16 -0.66
N SER A 40 4.21 -25.98 -1.21
CA SER A 40 5.00 -26.98 -1.97
C SER A 40 4.98 -26.87 -3.50
N ASP A 41 5.84 -26.01 -4.06
CA ASP A 41 6.36 -26.23 -5.42
C ASP A 41 7.88 -26.00 -5.59
N ASN A 42 8.65 -25.79 -4.51
CA ASN A 42 10.11 -25.60 -4.60
C ASN A 42 10.91 -26.41 -3.56
N VAL A 43 10.34 -27.51 -3.06
CA VAL A 43 11.11 -28.54 -2.36
C VAL A 43 11.18 -29.74 -3.31
N PRO A 44 12.37 -30.28 -3.66
CA PRO A 44 12.42 -31.50 -4.46
C PRO A 44 11.54 -32.55 -3.78
N LYS A 45 10.53 -33.05 -4.51
CA LYS A 45 9.57 -34.02 -4.00
C LYS A 45 10.32 -35.28 -3.59
N VAL A 46 10.69 -35.39 -2.31
CA VAL A 46 11.29 -36.58 -1.75
C VAL A 46 10.17 -37.61 -1.62
N ILE A 47 10.02 -38.43 -2.65
CA ILE A 47 9.10 -39.57 -2.62
C ILE A 47 9.72 -40.59 -1.66
N LYS A 48 9.19 -40.66 -0.44
CA LYS A 48 9.49 -41.74 0.50
C LYS A 48 8.58 -42.90 0.14
N ILE A 49 9.11 -43.90 -0.56
CA ILE A 49 8.39 -45.13 -0.84
C ILE A 49 8.41 -45.98 0.43
N GLU A 50 7.26 -46.21 1.02
CA GLU A 50 7.15 -47.14 2.14
C GLU A 50 7.27 -48.59 1.64
N ARG A 51 7.83 -49.49 2.46
CA ARG A 51 8.03 -50.89 2.06
C ARG A 51 6.74 -51.64 1.71
N SER A 52 5.60 -51.12 2.17
CA SER A 52 4.23 -51.58 1.86
C SER A 52 3.75 -51.18 0.46
N GLU A 53 4.36 -50.19 -0.18
CA GLU A 53 3.99 -49.66 -1.51
C GLU A 53 4.76 -50.33 -2.65
N ILE A 54 5.68 -51.24 -2.32
CA ILE A 54 6.48 -51.99 -3.29
C ILE A 54 5.65 -53.20 -3.76
N PRO A 55 5.32 -53.30 -5.07
CA PRO A 55 4.59 -54.47 -5.59
C PRO A 55 5.36 -55.77 -5.31
N GLU A 56 4.64 -56.85 -5.00
CA GLU A 56 5.24 -58.14 -4.60
C GLU A 56 6.19 -58.70 -5.67
N GLU A 57 6.03 -58.30 -6.93
CA GLU A 57 6.91 -58.67 -8.05
C GLU A 57 8.34 -58.10 -7.93
N TYR A 58 8.53 -56.99 -7.19
CA TYR A 58 9.82 -56.31 -7.04
C TYR A 58 10.46 -56.52 -5.66
N LYS A 59 9.75 -57.16 -4.74
CA LYS A 59 10.20 -57.40 -3.35
C LYS A 59 11.42 -58.32 -3.26
N THR A 60 11.63 -59.15 -4.28
CA THR A 60 12.72 -60.13 -4.39
C THR A 60 13.91 -59.65 -5.23
N VAL A 61 13.80 -58.49 -5.89
CA VAL A 61 14.86 -57.95 -6.74
C VAL A 61 15.81 -57.13 -5.87
N ALA A 62 16.87 -57.76 -5.35
CA ALA A 62 17.91 -57.08 -4.62
C ALA A 62 18.95 -56.49 -5.60
N VAL A 63 19.27 -55.20 -5.42
CA VAL A 63 20.44 -54.60 -6.06
C VAL A 63 21.67 -55.02 -5.27
N SER A 64 22.71 -55.52 -5.96
CA SER A 64 23.96 -55.92 -5.30
C SER A 64 24.60 -54.73 -4.57
N HIS A 65 25.11 -54.97 -3.36
CA HIS A 65 25.82 -53.96 -2.58
C HIS A 65 27.02 -53.37 -3.31
N ASP A 66 27.64 -54.12 -4.22
CA ASP A 66 28.79 -53.65 -4.99
C ASP A 66 28.41 -52.54 -5.98
N VAL A 67 27.23 -52.64 -6.61
CA VAL A 67 26.70 -51.62 -7.53
C VAL A 67 26.32 -50.35 -6.76
N ILE A 68 25.76 -50.50 -5.56
CA ILE A 68 25.43 -49.39 -4.67
C ILE A 68 26.70 -48.64 -4.28
N ASN A 69 27.74 -49.37 -3.88
CA ASN A 69 29.03 -48.79 -3.50
C ASN A 69 29.73 -48.11 -4.68
N GLN A 70 29.64 -48.68 -5.88
CA GLN A 70 30.20 -48.09 -7.09
C GLN A 70 29.54 -46.74 -7.44
N ILE A 71 28.21 -46.65 -7.36
CA ILE A 71 27.46 -45.41 -7.62
C ILE A 71 27.75 -44.35 -6.54
N LEU A 72 27.82 -44.75 -5.27
CA LEU A 72 28.19 -43.84 -4.18
C LEU A 72 29.62 -43.31 -4.34
N ASN A 73 30.56 -44.16 -4.75
CA ASN A 73 31.96 -43.77 -4.97
C ASN A 73 32.14 -42.91 -6.23
N LEU A 74 31.40 -43.17 -7.31
CA LEU A 74 31.39 -42.32 -8.51
C LEU A 74 30.86 -40.91 -8.20
N ARG A 75 29.84 -40.79 -7.35
CA ARG A 75 29.32 -39.49 -6.90
C ARG A 75 30.30 -38.73 -6.01
N ASN A 76 31.10 -39.44 -5.21
CA ASN A 76 32.05 -38.84 -4.28
C ASN A 76 33.42 -38.55 -4.91
N ALA A 77 33.74 -39.12 -6.07
CA ALA A 77 35.03 -38.93 -6.76
C ALA A 77 35.12 -37.60 -7.54
N GLU A 78 33.99 -36.95 -7.85
CA GLU A 78 33.95 -35.68 -8.60
C GLU A 78 33.66 -34.44 -7.74
N SER A 79 33.41 -34.59 -6.43
CA SER A 79 33.22 -33.45 -5.52
C SER A 79 34.46 -33.21 -4.68
N ASP A 80 35.23 -32.18 -5.03
CA ASP A 80 36.39 -31.68 -4.29
C ASP A 80 36.15 -31.75 -2.77
N SER A 81 36.94 -32.57 -2.07
CA SER A 81 36.92 -32.72 -0.60
C SER A 81 36.93 -31.36 0.12
N ASP A 82 37.59 -30.36 -0.46
CA ASP A 82 37.63 -29.00 0.06
C ASP A 82 36.28 -28.27 -0.06
N THR A 83 35.53 -28.46 -1.15
CA THR A 83 34.17 -27.88 -1.29
C THR A 83 33.19 -28.48 -0.30
N VAL A 84 33.26 -29.79 -0.03
CA VAL A 84 32.41 -30.45 0.97
C VAL A 84 32.74 -29.97 2.39
N ARG A 85 34.02 -29.73 2.68
CA ARG A 85 34.45 -29.14 3.97
C ARG A 85 33.93 -27.72 4.12
N ASP A 86 34.02 -26.91 3.07
CA ASP A 86 33.58 -25.51 3.10
C ASP A 86 32.04 -25.40 3.24
N LEU A 87 31.29 -26.25 2.53
CA LEU A 87 29.84 -26.36 2.68
C LEU A 87 29.42 -26.78 4.10
N ARG A 88 30.16 -27.70 4.73
CA ARG A 88 29.89 -28.09 6.13
C ARG A 88 30.13 -26.94 7.10
N LYS A 89 31.16 -26.12 6.85
CA LYS A 89 31.45 -24.93 7.65
C LYS A 89 30.34 -23.89 7.50
N GLN A 90 29.96 -23.56 6.27
CA GLN A 90 28.85 -22.64 5.98
C GLN A 90 27.53 -23.14 6.59
N LEU A 91 27.26 -24.45 6.53
CA LEU A 91 26.06 -25.03 7.13
C LEU A 91 26.03 -24.86 8.65
N SER A 92 27.17 -25.00 9.34
CA SER A 92 27.24 -24.79 10.79
C SER A 92 27.06 -23.33 11.19
N GLU A 93 27.59 -22.40 10.39
CA GLU A 93 27.43 -20.96 10.60
C GLU A 93 25.97 -20.52 10.38
N GLU A 94 25.34 -21.01 9.31
CA GLU A 94 23.92 -20.78 9.02
C GLU A 94 23.02 -21.37 10.11
N GLN A 95 23.33 -22.56 10.65
CA GLN A 95 22.57 -23.13 11.76
C GLN A 95 22.65 -22.27 13.02
N GLU A 96 23.82 -21.72 13.34
CA GLU A 96 23.99 -20.83 14.49
C GLU A 96 23.23 -19.51 14.30
N VAL A 97 23.31 -18.92 13.10
CA VAL A 97 22.57 -17.70 12.75
C VAL A 97 21.06 -17.96 12.78
N ASN A 98 20.59 -19.09 12.26
CA ASN A 98 19.19 -19.46 12.27
C ASN A 98 18.66 -19.64 13.70
N LEU A 99 19.46 -20.24 14.58
CA LEU A 99 19.10 -20.42 15.99
C LEU A 99 18.98 -19.07 16.71
N LYS A 100 19.94 -18.16 16.49
CA LYS A 100 19.88 -16.78 17.02
C LYS A 100 18.67 -16.02 16.48
N LEU A 101 18.36 -16.14 15.19
CA LEU A 101 17.17 -15.52 14.60
C LEU A 101 15.88 -16.07 15.21
N ARG A 102 15.80 -17.40 15.41
CA ARG A 102 14.64 -18.04 16.05
C ARG A 102 14.44 -17.54 17.49
N GLU A 103 15.52 -17.34 18.23
CA GLU A 103 15.47 -16.80 19.59
C GLU A 103 15.00 -15.33 19.60
N GLN A 104 15.52 -14.50 18.69
CA GLN A 104 15.06 -13.11 18.53
C GLN A 104 13.57 -13.03 18.15
N VAL A 105 13.12 -13.87 17.20
CA VAL A 105 11.72 -13.95 16.80
C VAL A 105 10.84 -14.41 17.97
N LYS A 106 11.31 -15.36 18.78
CA LYS A 106 10.60 -15.82 19.98
C LYS A 106 10.45 -14.69 21.00
N ASN A 107 11.53 -13.96 21.30
CA ASN A 107 11.49 -12.83 22.24
C ASN A 107 10.59 -11.69 21.76
N LEU A 108 10.59 -11.41 20.45
CA LEU A 108 9.68 -10.45 19.83
C LEU A 108 8.22 -10.93 19.89
N SER A 109 7.98 -12.21 19.65
CA SER A 109 6.65 -12.84 19.74
C SER A 109 6.09 -12.82 21.16
N GLU A 110 6.93 -13.05 22.17
CA GLU A 110 6.56 -12.94 23.59
C GLU A 110 6.21 -11.49 23.95
N SER A 111 7.01 -10.51 23.49
CA SER A 111 6.73 -9.08 23.66
C SER A 111 5.42 -8.65 22.98
N PHE A 112 5.16 -9.17 21.77
CA PHE A 112 3.95 -8.91 21.02
C PHE A 112 2.73 -9.59 21.64
N SER A 113 2.90 -10.78 22.23
CA SER A 113 1.87 -11.48 22.98
C SER A 113 1.50 -10.72 24.26
N LEU A 114 2.46 -10.12 24.96
CA LEU A 114 2.20 -9.27 26.12
C LEU A 114 1.39 -8.01 25.74
N GLN A 115 1.68 -7.39 24.59
CA GLN A 115 0.86 -6.30 24.06
C GLN A 115 -0.54 -6.77 23.62
N LYS A 116 -0.66 -7.99 23.07
CA LYS A 116 -1.95 -8.60 22.73
C LYS A 116 -2.80 -8.96 23.96
N THR A 117 -2.17 -9.24 25.11
CA THR A 117 -2.90 -9.44 26.37
C THR A 117 -3.25 -8.13 27.08
N ALA A 118 -2.50 -7.05 26.85
CA ALA A 118 -2.83 -5.71 27.35
C ALA A 118 -3.91 -5.02 26.49
N SER A 119 -3.93 -5.29 25.19
CA SER A 119 -5.02 -4.98 24.27
C SER A 119 -5.93 -6.20 24.15
N GLY A 120 -6.60 -6.56 25.25
CA GLY A 120 -7.52 -7.69 25.28
C GLY A 120 -8.48 -7.63 24.09
N ASN A 121 -8.60 -8.76 23.36
CA ASN A 121 -9.44 -8.98 22.18
C ASN A 121 -10.48 -7.87 21.92
N VAL A 122 -10.05 -6.77 21.30
CA VAL A 122 -10.94 -5.62 21.07
C VAL A 122 -12.03 -6.11 20.14
N SER A 123 -13.24 -6.18 20.66
CA SER A 123 -14.36 -6.69 19.89
C SER A 123 -14.63 -5.76 18.70
N ILE A 124 -15.18 -6.29 17.61
CA ILE A 124 -15.57 -5.47 16.45
C ILE A 124 -16.52 -4.34 16.87
N ALA A 125 -17.34 -4.56 17.90
CA ALA A 125 -18.21 -3.53 18.47
C ALA A 125 -17.43 -2.40 19.14
N GLU A 126 -16.34 -2.72 19.84
CA GLU A 126 -15.47 -1.73 20.48
C GLU A 126 -14.64 -0.93 19.46
N LEU A 127 -14.19 -1.57 18.38
CA LEU A 127 -13.56 -0.87 17.25
C LEU A 127 -14.54 0.11 16.57
N ARG A 128 -15.81 -0.29 16.39
CA ARG A 128 -16.83 0.62 15.87
C ARG A 128 -17.11 1.77 16.82
N ALA A 129 -17.28 1.50 18.12
CA ALA A 129 -17.48 2.56 19.11
C ALA A 129 -16.32 3.57 19.15
N ARG A 130 -15.08 3.11 19.01
CA ARG A 130 -13.90 4.00 18.91
C ARG A 130 -13.88 4.80 17.61
N LYS A 131 -14.30 4.19 16.51
CA LYS A 131 -14.45 4.89 15.22
C LYS A 131 -15.54 5.97 15.32
N ASP A 132 -16.71 5.62 15.84
CA ASP A 132 -17.84 6.55 15.96
C ASP A 132 -17.47 7.75 16.86
N ALA A 133 -16.77 7.50 17.98
CA ALA A 133 -16.26 8.57 18.84
C ALA A 133 -15.21 9.45 18.15
N PHE A 134 -14.38 8.89 17.28
CA PHE A 134 -13.41 9.64 16.50
C PHE A 134 -14.10 10.49 15.42
N ASP A 135 -15.04 9.91 14.69
CA ASP A 135 -15.82 10.59 13.66
C ASP A 135 -16.65 11.74 14.28
N GLU A 136 -17.28 11.53 15.45
CA GLU A 136 -17.96 12.60 16.20
C GLU A 136 -17.02 13.74 16.60
N THR A 137 -15.79 13.39 17.02
CA THR A 137 -14.79 14.39 17.40
C THR A 137 -14.33 15.19 16.19
N LEU A 138 -14.16 14.55 15.03
CA LEU A 138 -13.85 15.23 13.78
C LEU A 138 -14.98 16.17 13.38
N ASP A 139 -16.23 15.73 13.40
CA ASP A 139 -17.39 16.58 13.08
C ASP A 139 -17.45 17.79 14.02
N ARG A 140 -17.12 17.61 15.29
CA ARG A 140 -17.08 18.71 16.26
C ARG A 140 -15.95 19.70 15.96
N VAL A 141 -14.76 19.21 15.61
CA VAL A 141 -13.62 20.07 15.24
C VAL A 141 -13.91 20.79 13.92
N GLU A 142 -14.46 20.09 12.94
CA GLU A 142 -14.88 20.65 11.66
C GLU A 142 -15.89 21.78 11.88
N LYS A 143 -16.95 21.50 12.65
CA LYS A 143 -17.96 22.51 12.96
C LYS A 143 -17.43 23.66 13.80
N GLN A 144 -16.44 23.45 14.66
CA GLN A 144 -15.94 24.49 15.54
C GLN A 144 -14.92 25.41 14.85
N TYR A 145 -14.11 24.87 13.93
CA TYR A 145 -12.99 25.60 13.33
C TYR A 145 -13.16 25.86 11.82
N PHE A 146 -13.98 25.08 11.14
CA PHE A 146 -14.16 25.14 9.68
C PHE A 146 -15.55 25.57 9.24
N SER A 147 -16.51 25.75 10.16
CA SER A 147 -17.86 26.24 9.80
C SER A 147 -17.87 27.65 9.25
N TYR A 148 -16.86 28.46 9.58
CA TYR A 148 -16.75 29.84 9.11
C TYR A 148 -15.84 29.89 7.88
N HIS A 149 -16.47 29.98 6.71
CA HIS A 149 -15.80 30.40 5.50
C HIS A 149 -16.06 31.89 5.31
N PRO A 150 -15.01 32.74 5.34
CA PRO A 150 -15.21 34.14 5.05
C PRO A 150 -15.74 34.31 3.62
N GLU A 151 -16.72 35.20 3.45
CA GLU A 151 -17.23 35.53 2.12
C GLU A 151 -16.09 36.03 1.23
N ASN A 152 -16.12 35.71 -0.07
CA ASN A 152 -15.11 36.18 -1.02
C ASN A 152 -15.24 37.70 -1.21
N VAL A 153 -14.45 38.45 -0.44
CA VAL A 153 -14.41 39.93 -0.44
C VAL A 153 -13.96 40.49 -1.80
N CYS A 154 -13.17 39.72 -2.57
CA CYS A 154 -12.61 40.16 -3.85
C CYS A 154 -13.44 39.73 -5.06
N LYS A 155 -14.63 39.12 -4.85
CA LYS A 155 -15.49 38.57 -5.91
C LYS A 155 -15.87 39.59 -6.99
N ALA A 156 -16.07 40.86 -6.62
CA ALA A 156 -16.39 41.91 -7.58
C ALA A 156 -15.24 42.14 -8.57
N ILE A 157 -14.01 42.24 -8.06
CA ILE A 157 -12.80 42.46 -8.86
C ILE A 157 -12.51 41.22 -9.72
N GLU A 158 -12.75 40.02 -9.19
CA GLU A 158 -12.63 38.77 -9.94
C GLU A 158 -13.61 38.73 -11.12
N THR A 159 -14.86 39.17 -10.91
CA THR A 159 -15.88 39.24 -11.96
C THR A 159 -15.48 40.24 -13.06
N ASP A 160 -15.00 41.42 -12.68
CA ASP A 160 -14.55 42.45 -13.61
C ASP A 160 -13.31 42.02 -14.40
N LEU A 161 -12.37 41.32 -13.76
CA LEU A 161 -11.20 40.73 -14.40
C LEU A 161 -11.61 39.70 -15.46
N MET A 162 -12.52 38.79 -15.10
CA MET A 162 -13.02 37.75 -16.01
C MET A 162 -13.79 38.36 -17.18
N GLU A 163 -14.56 39.42 -16.94
CA GLU A 163 -15.22 40.18 -18.00
C GLU A 163 -14.19 40.86 -18.93
N CYS A 164 -13.13 41.45 -18.37
CA CYS A 164 -12.06 42.08 -19.14
C CYS A 164 -11.33 41.06 -20.03
N ILE A 165 -10.98 39.89 -19.50
CA ILE A 165 -10.30 38.81 -20.23
C ILE A 165 -11.20 38.31 -21.36
N THR A 166 -12.48 38.12 -21.08
CA THR A 166 -13.47 37.66 -22.07
C THR A 166 -13.61 38.65 -23.24
N LYS A 167 -13.57 39.95 -22.94
CA LYS A 167 -13.60 41.03 -23.94
C LYS A 167 -12.26 41.20 -24.69
N ASN A 168 -11.13 40.87 -24.07
CA ASN A 168 -9.77 41.12 -24.59
C ASN A 168 -8.94 39.83 -24.76
N LYS A 169 -9.50 38.81 -25.40
CA LYS A 169 -8.87 37.48 -25.54
C LYS A 169 -7.43 37.50 -26.08
N ASN A 170 -7.12 38.44 -26.98
CA ASN A 170 -5.80 38.56 -27.62
C ASN A 170 -4.90 39.63 -26.99
N LYS A 171 -5.38 40.34 -25.95
CA LYS A 171 -4.67 41.47 -25.31
C LYS A 171 -4.86 41.43 -23.79
N ILE A 172 -4.48 40.33 -23.16
CA ILE A 172 -4.63 40.08 -21.72
C ILE A 172 -3.92 41.16 -20.87
N LEU A 173 -2.82 41.74 -21.38
CA LEU A 173 -2.09 42.81 -20.70
C LEU A 173 -2.93 44.07 -20.45
N ASN A 174 -4.01 44.29 -21.21
CA ASN A 174 -4.94 45.39 -20.95
C ASN A 174 -5.74 45.20 -19.65
N CYS A 175 -5.82 43.97 -19.13
CA CYS A 175 -6.49 43.63 -17.88
C CYS A 175 -5.54 43.59 -16.69
N ALA A 176 -4.26 43.96 -16.86
CA ALA A 176 -3.25 43.90 -15.81
C ALA A 176 -3.58 44.78 -14.59
N SER A 177 -4.32 45.88 -14.78
CA SER A 177 -4.78 46.72 -13.66
C SER A 177 -5.71 45.96 -12.72
N PHE A 178 -6.66 45.19 -13.26
CA PHE A 178 -7.57 44.37 -12.46
C PHE A 178 -6.84 43.26 -11.70
N ALA A 179 -5.76 42.72 -12.26
CA ALA A 179 -4.91 41.75 -11.57
C ALA A 179 -4.14 42.39 -10.39
N ALA A 180 -3.69 43.64 -10.54
CA ALA A 180 -3.07 44.39 -9.45
C ALA A 180 -4.08 44.69 -8.32
N ASP A 181 -5.29 45.10 -8.68
CA ASP A 181 -6.38 45.37 -7.73
C ASP A 181 -6.80 44.10 -6.99
N LEU A 182 -6.89 42.96 -7.70
CA LEU A 182 -7.20 41.66 -7.11
C LEU A 182 -6.11 41.22 -6.11
N THR A 183 -4.84 41.39 -6.49
CA THR A 183 -3.71 41.07 -5.62
C THR A 183 -3.72 41.93 -4.36
N LYS A 184 -4.01 43.22 -4.51
CA LYS A 184 -4.14 44.14 -3.38
C LYS A 184 -5.28 43.73 -2.45
N CYS A 185 -6.47 43.47 -3.00
CA CYS A 185 -7.62 43.01 -2.23
C CYS A 185 -7.32 41.71 -1.45
N ALA A 186 -6.66 40.75 -2.08
CA ALA A 186 -6.28 39.48 -1.43
C ALA A 186 -5.27 39.70 -0.29
N ASN A 187 -4.32 40.62 -0.46
CA ASN A 187 -3.35 40.97 0.58
C ASN A 187 -4.01 41.71 1.75
N ASP A 188 -4.88 42.68 1.47
CA ASP A 188 -5.61 43.45 2.50
C ASP A 188 -6.51 42.50 3.33
N PHE A 189 -7.20 41.57 2.66
CA PHE A 189 -8.01 40.56 3.33
C PHE A 189 -7.15 39.59 4.16
N ARG A 190 -6.00 39.15 3.64
CA ARG A 190 -5.06 38.33 4.40
C ARG A 190 -4.60 39.04 5.67
N GLU A 191 -4.28 40.33 5.59
CA GLU A 191 -3.90 41.12 6.76
C GLU A 191 -5.03 41.27 7.78
N SER A 192 -6.28 41.48 7.33
CA SER A 192 -7.42 41.58 8.24
C SER A 192 -7.66 40.27 9.00
N VAL A 193 -7.61 39.13 8.31
CA VAL A 193 -7.74 37.81 8.94
C VAL A 193 -6.62 37.55 9.95
N LEU A 194 -5.37 37.87 9.60
CA LEU A 194 -4.23 37.68 10.51
C LEU A 194 -4.36 38.56 11.78
N LYS A 195 -4.87 39.78 11.64
CA LYS A 195 -5.13 40.67 12.78
C LYS A 195 -6.26 40.15 13.67
N GLU A 196 -7.35 39.66 13.10
CA GLU A 196 -8.48 39.09 13.86
C GLU A 196 -8.09 37.83 14.64
N VAL A 197 -7.30 36.93 14.04
CA VAL A 197 -6.82 35.70 14.69
C VAL A 197 -5.86 36.00 15.86
N SER A 198 -5.17 37.14 15.85
CA SER A 198 -4.24 37.53 16.91
C SER A 198 -4.93 37.97 18.22
N HIS A 199 -6.25 38.19 18.18
CA HIS A 199 -7.04 38.69 19.31
C HIS A 199 -8.02 37.65 19.90
N LEU A 200 -8.02 36.42 19.38
CA LEU A 200 -8.72 35.26 19.92
C LEU A 200 -7.75 34.35 20.69
#